data_AF-A0A091R2R1-F1
#
_entry.id   AF-A0A091R2R1-F1
#
_cell.length_a   1.000
_cell.length_b   1.000
_cell.length_c   1.000
_cell.angle_alpha   90.00
_cell.angle_beta   90.00
_cell.angle_gamma   90.00
#
_symmetry.space_group_name_H-M   'P 1'
#
loop_
_entity.id
_entity.type
_entity.pdbx_description
1 polymer ?
#
loop_
_entity_poly.entity_id
_entity_poly.type
_entity_poly.pdbx_seq_one_letter_code
_entity_poly.pdbx_strand_id
1 'polypeptide(L)'
;QPDLLNFKKGWMSILDEPGEWKKHWFVLTDSSLRYYRDSNAEEADDLDGEIDLRSCTDVTEFAVQRNYGFQIHTKDAVFTLSAMTSGIRRNWIEALKKNVRPVSAPDVTKLSDCDKENFRNCLPQKGSLRTEEQQRLGPGSEGHPKGSPWKADGQRHAFDYVELSPLPQEPGNQGSPQRTRGSVRISERAPKHEELERDLAARSEERRKWFETPDSRVPNSNGPAGDSPRRVGEQDLPSPQLSEEQRIQLNEEIEKKWLELERLPLKDSRRVPLTTLLNQSKGGHGDTNEALKKEVQSLRAQLESCQARNQSLQEAAKSQGEAHVPRGYISQEACERSLAEMESSHQQVMEELQRHHQRELERLRQEKEWLLAEEAAATAAAIEALKKAHREEMNKELGRTRSFQQCSSISDALQKQHQSDVESLKRELQVLSEQYSQKCLEIGELTQKAEEREQTLQRCQQEGKELLRKNQELQTRLSDEIGKLRSFISSRGSPHNNERSSCELEVLLRVKENELQYVKKEVQCLREELQMMQKDKRFASGKYQDVYAELNHIKVRSEREIEQLKEHLRLAVAALQEKESLCNSL
;
A
#
# COMPACT_ATOMS: atom_id res chain seq x y z
N GLN A 1 30.96 -13.03 -12.44
CA GLN A 1 30.98 -11.89 -11.50
C GLN A 1 30.29 -12.37 -10.25
N PRO A 2 30.94 -12.40 -9.07
CA PRO A 2 30.38 -13.04 -7.88
C PRO A 2 29.14 -12.29 -7.37
N ASP A 3 28.22 -13.04 -6.76
CA ASP A 3 26.87 -12.58 -6.48
C ASP A 3 26.77 -11.57 -5.33
N LEU A 4 25.95 -10.54 -5.52
CA LEU A 4 25.64 -9.49 -4.54
C LEU A 4 24.63 -9.94 -3.46
N LEU A 5 24.71 -11.20 -3.02
CA LEU A 5 23.88 -11.72 -1.93
C LEU A 5 24.48 -11.35 -0.56
N ASN A 6 23.57 -11.08 0.40
CA ASN A 6 23.77 -10.99 1.85
C ASN A 6 24.00 -9.60 2.51
N PHE A 7 24.07 -8.49 1.75
CA PHE A 7 24.02 -7.16 2.35
C PHE A 7 22.64 -6.88 3.00
N LYS A 8 22.55 -7.08 4.32
CA LYS A 8 21.33 -6.83 5.10
C LYS A 8 21.60 -5.79 6.17
N LYS A 9 20.91 -4.65 6.09
CA LYS A 9 21.02 -3.55 7.05
C LYS A 9 19.73 -3.35 7.84
N GLY A 10 19.81 -2.69 8.99
CA GLY A 10 18.62 -2.20 9.71
C GLY A 10 18.79 -2.04 11.22
N TRP A 11 17.88 -1.27 11.82
CA TRP A 11 17.81 -1.06 13.26
C TRP A 11 17.38 -2.32 14.04
N MET A 12 18.14 -2.67 15.08
CA MET A 12 17.76 -3.61 16.13
C MET A 12 18.23 -3.09 17.50
N SER A 13 17.81 -3.75 18.58
CA SER A 13 18.41 -3.53 19.90
C SER A 13 19.23 -4.74 20.30
N ILE A 14 20.38 -4.51 20.93
CA ILE A 14 21.21 -5.54 21.58
C ILE A 14 21.17 -5.31 23.09
N LEU A 15 21.21 -6.41 23.84
CA LEU A 15 21.38 -6.42 25.28
C LEU A 15 22.88 -6.33 25.58
N ASP A 16 23.29 -5.34 26.36
CA ASP A 16 24.69 -5.16 26.76
C ASP A 16 25.01 -5.81 28.13
N GLU A 17 26.26 -5.70 28.57
CA GLU A 17 26.73 -6.30 29.83
C GLU A 17 25.99 -5.84 31.10
N PRO A 18 25.66 -4.55 31.31
CA PRO A 18 24.79 -4.13 32.42
C PRO A 18 23.30 -4.51 32.24
N GLY A 19 22.90 -5.12 31.11
CA GLY A 19 21.54 -5.59 30.87
C GLY A 19 20.59 -4.52 30.32
N GLU A 20 21.13 -3.44 29.74
CA GLU A 20 20.37 -2.41 29.06
C GLU A 20 20.16 -2.75 27.58
N TRP A 21 19.04 -2.30 27.01
CA TRP A 21 18.71 -2.51 25.60
C TRP A 21 19.13 -1.31 24.74
N LYS A 22 20.31 -1.39 24.13
CA LYS A 22 20.85 -0.32 23.28
C LYS A 22 20.50 -0.55 21.81
N LYS A 23 19.85 0.44 21.20
CA LYS A 23 19.41 0.42 19.79
C LYS A 23 20.58 0.85 18.90
N HIS A 24 20.99 -0.02 17.98
CA HIS A 24 22.07 0.24 17.02
C HIS A 24 21.61 -0.06 15.59
N TRP A 25 22.33 0.51 14.62
CA TRP A 25 22.20 0.22 13.20
C TRP A 25 23.08 -0.98 12.85
N PHE A 26 22.47 -2.11 12.47
CA PHE A 26 23.19 -3.35 12.18
C PHE A 26 23.44 -3.52 10.69
N VAL A 27 24.62 -4.04 10.36
CA VAL A 27 25.10 -4.28 8.99
C VAL A 27 25.67 -5.71 8.91
N LEU A 28 24.94 -6.58 8.20
CA LEU A 28 25.40 -7.93 7.88
C LEU A 28 26.34 -7.90 6.67
N THR A 29 27.50 -8.52 6.83
CA THR A 29 28.44 -8.83 5.74
C THR A 29 28.58 -10.35 5.58
N ASP A 30 29.44 -10.79 4.67
CA ASP A 30 29.72 -12.20 4.36
C ASP A 30 30.22 -13.01 5.56
N SER A 31 30.88 -12.35 6.50
CA SER A 31 31.65 -12.99 7.56
C SER A 31 31.43 -12.41 8.96
N SER A 32 30.80 -11.25 9.09
CA SER A 32 30.46 -10.66 10.39
C SER A 32 29.20 -9.79 10.37
N LEU A 33 28.66 -9.55 11.55
CA LEU A 33 27.56 -8.62 11.82
C LEU A 33 28.12 -7.42 12.59
N ARG A 34 28.29 -6.27 11.93
CA ARG A 34 28.73 -5.01 12.54
C ARG A 34 27.54 -4.23 13.07
N TYR A 35 27.77 -3.38 14.06
CA TYR A 35 26.78 -2.42 14.53
C TYR A 35 27.37 -1.04 14.85
N TYR A 36 26.57 -0.01 14.55
CA TYR A 36 26.94 1.40 14.58
C TYR A 36 25.88 2.20 15.34
N ARG A 37 26.26 3.36 15.90
CA ARG A 37 25.38 4.28 16.64
C ARG A 37 24.18 4.72 15.78
N ASP A 38 24.45 5.06 14.54
CA ASP A 38 23.49 5.47 13.52
C ASP A 38 24.04 5.21 12.09
N SER A 39 23.36 5.75 11.08
CA SER A 39 23.75 5.59 9.67
C SER A 39 24.92 6.48 9.25
N ASN A 40 25.22 7.56 9.99
CA ASN A 40 26.36 8.43 9.70
C ASN A 40 27.65 7.85 10.30
N ALA A 41 27.55 7.15 11.43
CA ALA A 41 28.61 6.31 11.95
C ALA A 41 28.97 5.16 10.98
N GLU A 42 28.02 4.59 10.23
CA GLU A 42 28.33 3.64 9.15
C GLU A 42 29.12 4.32 8.01
N GLU A 43 28.74 5.53 7.58
CA GLU A 43 29.46 6.28 6.53
C GLU A 43 30.88 6.71 6.94
N ALA A 44 31.14 6.84 8.25
CA ALA A 44 32.44 7.16 8.84
C ALA A 44 33.27 5.92 9.25
N ASP A 45 32.69 4.72 9.17
CA ASP A 45 33.18 3.44 9.74
C ASP A 45 33.52 3.49 11.25
N ASP A 46 32.79 4.33 12.00
CA ASP A 46 32.88 4.47 13.46
C ASP A 46 32.02 3.39 14.15
N LEU A 47 32.53 2.17 14.14
CA LEU A 47 31.85 0.98 14.64
C LEU A 47 31.79 0.93 16.19
N ASP A 48 30.61 0.63 16.73
CA ASP A 48 30.42 0.36 18.17
C ASP A 48 30.67 -1.12 18.53
N GLY A 49 30.72 -2.00 17.53
CA GLY A 49 31.18 -3.37 17.69
C GLY A 49 30.91 -4.28 16.50
N GLU A 50 31.47 -5.50 16.57
CA GLU A 50 31.42 -6.49 15.51
C GLU A 50 31.28 -7.90 16.10
N ILE A 51 30.35 -8.70 15.56
CA ILE A 51 30.13 -10.10 15.91
C ILE A 51 30.65 -10.95 14.74
N ASP A 52 31.77 -11.68 14.94
CA ASP A 52 32.32 -12.58 13.93
C ASP A 52 31.41 -13.80 13.72
N LEU A 53 30.82 -13.92 12.53
CA LEU A 53 29.92 -15.03 12.20
C LEU A 53 30.67 -16.32 11.82
N ARG A 54 31.98 -16.26 11.57
CA ARG A 54 32.85 -17.45 11.44
C ARG A 54 33.01 -18.20 12.77
N SER A 55 32.79 -17.50 13.88
CA SER A 55 32.76 -18.06 15.24
C SER A 55 31.37 -18.55 15.68
N CYS A 56 30.31 -18.25 14.91
CA CYS A 56 28.93 -18.59 15.24
C CYS A 56 28.68 -20.11 15.21
N THR A 57 27.92 -20.62 16.18
CA THR A 57 27.55 -22.04 16.32
C THR A 57 26.07 -22.29 16.04
N ASP A 58 25.17 -21.46 16.57
CA ASP A 58 23.76 -21.40 16.17
C ASP A 58 23.12 -20.03 16.43
N VAL A 59 21.94 -19.80 15.87
CA VAL A 59 21.09 -18.63 16.13
C VAL A 59 19.69 -19.09 16.56
N THR A 60 19.29 -18.81 17.81
CA THR A 60 18.03 -19.32 18.41
C THR A 60 17.01 -18.21 18.61
N GLU A 61 15.71 -18.53 18.58
CA GLU A 61 14.69 -17.60 19.08
C GLU A 61 14.77 -17.50 20.61
N PHE A 62 14.61 -16.29 21.17
CA PHE A 62 14.74 -16.07 22.61
C PHE A 62 13.61 -15.16 23.13
N ALA A 63 13.03 -15.53 24.27
CA ALA A 63 11.94 -14.77 24.88
C ALA A 63 12.51 -13.58 25.67
N VAL A 64 12.09 -12.37 25.31
CA VAL A 64 12.52 -11.11 25.97
C VAL A 64 11.30 -10.33 26.44
N GLN A 65 11.47 -9.49 27.46
CA GLN A 65 10.36 -8.75 28.08
C GLN A 65 9.67 -7.74 27.15
N ARG A 66 10.36 -7.29 26.10
CA ARG A 66 9.88 -6.28 25.14
C ARG A 66 10.48 -6.56 23.76
N ASN A 67 9.66 -6.48 22.71
CA ASN A 67 10.01 -6.83 21.32
C ASN A 67 10.27 -8.34 21.12
N TYR A 68 10.72 -8.75 19.93
CA TYR A 68 10.90 -10.16 19.55
C TYR A 68 12.38 -10.52 19.56
N GLY A 69 12.80 -11.27 20.59
CA GLY A 69 14.20 -11.60 20.86
C GLY A 69 14.75 -12.80 20.09
N PHE A 70 16.07 -12.81 19.90
CA PHE A 70 16.86 -13.92 19.37
C PHE A 70 18.28 -13.86 19.92
N GLN A 71 18.98 -14.99 19.93
CA GLN A 71 20.37 -15.09 20.40
C GLN A 71 21.28 -15.59 19.28
N ILE A 72 22.45 -14.96 19.16
CA ILE A 72 23.56 -15.43 18.32
C ILE A 72 24.57 -16.07 19.27
N HIS A 73 24.76 -17.38 19.15
CA HIS A 73 25.74 -18.12 19.94
C HIS A 73 27.04 -18.18 19.14
N THR A 74 28.14 -17.66 19.69
CA THR A 74 29.48 -17.87 19.17
C THR A 74 30.24 -18.86 20.05
N LYS A 75 31.50 -19.15 19.70
CA LYS A 75 32.41 -19.95 20.54
C LYS A 75 32.75 -19.26 21.86
N ASP A 76 32.73 -17.94 21.88
CA ASP A 76 33.31 -17.11 22.94
C ASP A 76 32.26 -16.29 23.71
N ALA A 77 31.07 -16.04 23.13
CA ALA A 77 30.00 -15.23 23.72
C ALA A 77 28.59 -15.62 23.22
N VAL A 78 27.55 -15.12 23.89
CA VAL A 78 26.14 -15.22 23.44
C VAL A 78 25.53 -13.82 23.38
N PHE A 79 25.30 -13.33 22.17
CA PHE A 79 24.74 -12.00 21.94
C PHE A 79 23.22 -12.08 21.88
N THR A 80 22.53 -11.37 22.78
CA THR A 80 21.04 -11.33 22.80
C THR A 80 20.54 -10.07 22.10
N LEU A 81 19.85 -10.24 20.97
CA LEU A 81 19.29 -9.16 20.16
C LEU A 81 17.76 -9.18 20.20
N SER A 82 17.11 -8.06 19.91
CA SER A 82 15.67 -7.96 19.75
C SER A 82 15.25 -7.08 18.57
N ALA A 83 14.21 -7.52 17.88
CA ALA A 83 13.62 -6.85 16.72
C ALA A 83 12.18 -6.43 17.01
N MET A 84 11.79 -5.24 16.54
CA MET A 84 10.46 -4.65 16.78
C MET A 84 9.27 -5.52 16.34
N THR A 85 9.45 -6.44 15.39
CA THR A 85 8.40 -7.38 14.93
C THR A 85 8.95 -8.80 14.72
N SER A 86 8.07 -9.80 14.86
CA SER A 86 8.37 -11.21 14.60
C SER A 86 8.75 -11.50 13.13
N GLY A 87 8.32 -10.65 12.19
CA GLY A 87 8.74 -10.70 10.79
C GLY A 87 10.21 -10.29 10.64
N ILE A 88 10.59 -9.16 11.22
CA ILE A 88 11.98 -8.68 11.21
C ILE A 88 12.90 -9.68 11.93
N ARG A 89 12.49 -10.21 13.11
CA ARG A 89 13.25 -11.26 13.82
C ARG A 89 13.55 -12.46 12.90
N ARG A 90 12.52 -13.12 12.35
CA ARG A 90 12.70 -14.32 11.52
C ARG A 90 13.59 -14.04 10.32
N ASN A 91 13.40 -12.90 9.66
CA ASN A 91 14.20 -12.48 8.52
C ASN A 91 15.69 -12.23 8.87
N TRP A 92 16.02 -11.76 10.08
CA TRP A 92 17.40 -11.70 10.56
C TRP A 92 17.97 -13.08 10.90
N ILE A 93 17.23 -13.94 11.61
CA ILE A 93 17.66 -15.31 11.93
C ILE A 93 17.95 -16.10 10.65
N GLU A 94 17.07 -16.03 9.64
CA GLU A 94 17.28 -16.67 8.34
C GLU A 94 18.53 -16.16 7.61
N ALA A 95 18.80 -14.85 7.65
CA ALA A 95 19.97 -14.28 7.01
C ALA A 95 21.27 -14.66 7.72
N LEU A 96 21.26 -14.71 9.05
CA LEU A 96 22.40 -15.17 9.85
C LEU A 96 22.67 -16.66 9.60
N LYS A 97 21.66 -17.55 9.72
CA LYS A 97 21.81 -18.99 9.44
C LYS A 97 22.21 -19.31 7.98
N LYS A 98 22.04 -18.38 7.04
CA LYS A 98 22.58 -18.51 5.66
C LYS A 98 24.09 -18.24 5.58
N ASN A 99 24.63 -17.30 6.35
CA ASN A 99 26.06 -16.98 6.40
C ASN A 99 26.86 -17.93 7.34
N VAL A 100 26.20 -18.55 8.31
CA VAL A 100 26.82 -19.52 9.25
C VAL A 100 27.03 -20.92 8.63
N ARG A 101 26.75 -21.10 7.33
CA ARG A 101 27.07 -22.35 6.63
C ARG A 101 28.58 -22.45 6.37
N PRO A 102 29.26 -23.58 6.68
CA PRO A 102 30.69 -23.71 6.44
C PRO A 102 31.06 -23.54 4.97
N VAL A 103 32.02 -22.64 4.68
CA VAL A 103 32.66 -22.52 3.36
C VAL A 103 33.70 -23.64 3.21
N SER A 104 33.21 -24.87 3.13
CA SER A 104 34.01 -26.03 2.74
C SER A 104 33.97 -26.17 1.22
N ALA A 105 35.00 -25.65 0.55
CA ALA A 105 35.18 -25.88 -0.88
C ALA A 105 35.40 -27.38 -1.16
N PRO A 106 34.88 -27.93 -2.28
CA PRO A 106 35.08 -29.33 -2.64
C PRO A 106 36.49 -29.55 -3.22
N ASP A 107 37.49 -29.73 -2.34
CA ASP A 107 38.84 -30.07 -2.79
C ASP A 107 38.91 -31.54 -3.24
N VAL A 108 39.53 -31.77 -4.40
CA VAL A 108 39.50 -33.05 -5.12
C VAL A 108 40.80 -33.81 -4.87
N THR A 109 41.00 -34.29 -3.64
CA THR A 109 41.81 -35.50 -3.35
C THR A 109 41.71 -35.97 -1.90
N LYS A 110 41.03 -37.10 -1.67
CA LYS A 110 41.62 -38.32 -1.08
C LYS A 110 40.61 -39.48 -1.01
N LEU A 111 41.08 -40.65 -1.44
CA LEU A 111 40.48 -41.97 -1.17
C LEU A 111 41.15 -42.58 0.08
N SER A 112 40.74 -43.81 0.44
CA SER A 112 41.09 -44.58 1.65
C SER A 112 40.15 -44.26 2.83
N ASP A 113 39.17 -45.10 3.18
CA ASP A 113 39.21 -46.52 3.65
C ASP A 113 39.75 -46.63 5.10
N CYS A 114 39.21 -47.41 6.04
CA CYS A 114 37.96 -48.21 6.15
C CYS A 114 37.66 -48.37 7.68
N ASP A 115 36.76 -49.15 8.27
CA ASP A 115 35.86 -50.27 7.92
C ASP A 115 34.69 -50.32 8.95
N LYS A 116 33.71 -51.21 8.76
CA LYS A 116 32.70 -51.72 9.73
C LYS A 116 31.48 -50.82 10.03
N GLU A 117 30.24 -51.33 9.97
CA GLU A 117 29.76 -52.70 9.70
C GLU A 117 28.33 -52.71 9.08
N ASN A 118 27.93 -53.85 8.50
CA ASN A 118 26.59 -54.17 7.95
C ASN A 118 26.08 -53.49 6.65
N PHE A 119 26.61 -53.98 5.52
CA PHE A 119 25.89 -54.66 4.42
C PHE A 119 24.37 -54.96 4.61
N ARG A 120 23.48 -55.09 3.61
CA ARG A 120 23.49 -55.61 2.20
C ARG A 120 22.18 -55.12 1.50
N ASN A 121 21.80 -55.31 0.21
CA ASN A 121 22.34 -55.56 -1.15
C ASN A 121 21.10 -55.68 -2.10
N CYS A 122 21.08 -55.56 -3.45
CA CYS A 122 21.94 -54.95 -4.47
C CYS A 122 21.23 -54.97 -5.87
N LEU A 123 21.88 -54.38 -6.89
CA LEU A 123 21.56 -54.39 -8.33
C LEU A 123 21.42 -55.79 -8.99
N PRO A 124 20.83 -55.87 -10.20
CA PRO A 124 21.59 -56.06 -11.47
C PRO A 124 21.60 -54.77 -12.35
N GLN A 125 22.62 -54.39 -13.13
CA GLN A 125 23.31 -55.02 -14.28
C GLN A 125 22.41 -55.20 -15.54
N LYS A 126 22.84 -55.00 -16.81
CA LYS A 126 24.20 -54.83 -17.39
C LYS A 126 24.19 -54.27 -18.84
N GLY A 127 25.33 -53.72 -19.29
CA GLY A 127 25.77 -53.66 -20.72
C GLY A 127 25.31 -52.43 -21.52
N SER A 128 26.12 -51.71 -22.34
CA SER A 128 27.39 -51.92 -23.08
C SER A 128 27.25 -52.47 -24.52
N LEU A 129 27.41 -51.60 -25.52
CA LEU A 129 28.20 -51.83 -26.74
C LEU A 129 28.51 -50.50 -27.48
N ARG A 130 29.25 -50.55 -28.59
CA ARG A 130 30.00 -49.44 -29.22
C ARG A 130 29.51 -49.07 -30.64
N THR A 131 30.23 -48.09 -31.23
CA THR A 131 30.45 -47.82 -32.68
C THR A 131 29.60 -46.64 -33.19
N GLU A 132 30.17 -45.44 -33.46
CA GLU A 132 30.93 -45.04 -34.69
C GLU A 132 30.07 -45.24 -35.95
N GLU A 133 29.54 -44.18 -36.55
CA GLU A 133 30.01 -43.52 -37.79
C GLU A 133 28.80 -42.72 -38.37
N GLN A 134 28.84 -41.79 -39.34
CA GLN A 134 29.87 -40.96 -39.99
C GLN A 134 29.16 -40.11 -41.07
N GLN A 135 29.62 -38.88 -41.37
CA GLN A 135 29.21 -38.04 -42.54
C GLN A 135 27.70 -37.65 -42.67
N ARG A 136 27.28 -36.74 -43.58
CA ARG A 136 27.73 -35.35 -43.87
C ARG A 136 26.68 -34.63 -44.75
N LEU A 137 26.71 -33.29 -44.77
CA LEU A 137 26.15 -32.36 -45.80
C LEU A 137 24.61 -32.22 -45.94
N GLY A 138 24.14 -30.97 -45.99
CA GLY A 138 23.00 -30.53 -46.83
C GLY A 138 23.55 -29.72 -48.03
N PRO A 139 22.85 -28.70 -48.58
CA PRO A 139 21.47 -28.22 -48.36
C PRO A 139 20.69 -27.96 -49.69
N GLY A 140 19.51 -27.29 -49.67
CA GLY A 140 19.13 -26.35 -50.75
C GLY A 140 17.69 -26.33 -51.30
N SER A 141 17.15 -25.11 -51.39
CA SER A 141 16.12 -24.53 -52.29
C SER A 141 14.83 -25.27 -52.76
N GLU A 142 13.71 -24.67 -52.35
CA GLU A 142 12.64 -24.04 -53.19
C GLU A 142 11.86 -24.83 -54.26
N GLY A 143 10.52 -24.66 -54.22
CA GLY A 143 9.60 -25.08 -55.29
C GLY A 143 8.14 -24.70 -55.03
N HIS A 144 7.71 -23.51 -55.47
CA HIS A 144 6.29 -23.10 -55.50
C HIS A 144 5.77 -23.23 -56.94
N PRO A 145 4.48 -23.58 -57.19
CA PRO A 145 3.52 -22.51 -57.49
C PRO A 145 2.03 -22.77 -57.15
N LYS A 146 1.25 -21.68 -57.32
CA LYS A 146 -0.22 -21.50 -57.27
C LYS A 146 -1.16 -22.68 -57.61
N GLY A 147 -2.27 -22.76 -56.88
CA GLY A 147 -3.54 -23.39 -57.31
C GLY A 147 -4.71 -23.13 -56.33
N SER A 148 -5.84 -22.59 -56.81
CA SER A 148 -7.07 -22.27 -56.03
C SER A 148 -8.25 -22.07 -57.02
N PRO A 149 -9.54 -21.93 -56.64
CA PRO A 149 -10.18 -22.04 -55.31
C PRO A 149 -11.46 -22.93 -55.25
N TRP A 150 -11.98 -23.21 -54.05
CA TRP A 150 -13.43 -23.40 -53.75
C TRP A 150 -13.71 -23.06 -52.27
N LYS A 151 -14.98 -22.85 -51.87
CA LYS A 151 -15.40 -22.36 -50.53
C LYS A 151 -16.36 -23.30 -49.80
N ALA A 152 -16.13 -23.50 -48.50
CA ALA A 152 -17.10 -23.59 -47.39
C ALA A 152 -16.26 -23.52 -46.09
N ASP A 153 -16.32 -22.43 -45.32
CA ASP A 153 -17.28 -22.15 -44.23
C ASP A 153 -16.93 -22.87 -42.90
N GLY A 154 -17.14 -22.21 -41.76
CA GLY A 154 -16.65 -22.66 -40.45
C GLY A 154 -15.96 -21.59 -39.60
N GLN A 155 -16.57 -20.42 -39.45
CA GLN A 155 -16.03 -19.29 -38.67
C GLN A 155 -15.89 -19.61 -37.16
N ARG A 156 -14.66 -19.63 -36.64
CA ARG A 156 -14.35 -19.47 -35.22
C ARG A 156 -13.20 -18.46 -35.03
N HIS A 157 -13.55 -17.24 -34.62
CA HIS A 157 -12.55 -16.28 -34.16
C HIS A 157 -12.05 -16.67 -32.76
N ALA A 158 -10.77 -16.42 -32.49
CA ALA A 158 -10.26 -16.36 -31.13
C ALA A 158 -10.85 -15.13 -30.43
N PHE A 159 -10.96 -15.17 -29.09
CA PHE A 159 -11.34 -13.99 -28.31
C PHE A 159 -10.14 -13.05 -28.17
N ASP A 160 -10.32 -11.80 -28.59
CA ASP A 160 -9.32 -10.74 -28.44
C ASP A 160 -9.18 -10.29 -26.97
N TYR A 161 -7.95 -9.98 -26.57
CA TYR A 161 -7.65 -9.34 -25.30
C TYR A 161 -7.88 -7.84 -25.42
N VAL A 162 -8.93 -7.31 -24.78
CA VAL A 162 -9.29 -5.88 -24.88
C VAL A 162 -8.36 -5.01 -24.03
N GLU A 163 -7.32 -4.48 -24.66
CA GLU A 163 -6.47 -3.44 -24.09
C GLU A 163 -7.19 -2.08 -24.08
N LEU A 164 -7.53 -1.56 -22.90
CA LEU A 164 -8.27 -0.31 -22.74
C LEU A 164 -7.38 0.93 -22.96
N SER A 165 -7.39 1.46 -24.19
CA SER A 165 -6.92 2.82 -24.48
C SER A 165 -8.05 3.87 -24.33
N PRO A 166 -7.75 5.13 -23.96
CA PRO A 166 -8.79 6.14 -23.69
C PRO A 166 -9.57 6.61 -24.93
N LEU A 167 -10.81 7.05 -24.70
CA LEU A 167 -11.72 7.59 -25.72
C LEU A 167 -11.23 8.95 -26.29
N PRO A 168 -11.37 9.19 -27.62
CA PRO A 168 -11.13 10.51 -28.22
C PRO A 168 -12.24 11.53 -27.90
N GLN A 169 -11.90 12.82 -27.99
CA GLN A 169 -12.86 13.91 -28.15
C GLN A 169 -12.85 14.44 -29.59
N GLU A 170 -14.04 14.65 -30.16
CA GLU A 170 -14.32 15.18 -31.50
C GLU A 170 -15.07 16.53 -31.37
N PRO A 171 -15.17 17.39 -32.41
CA PRO A 171 -14.06 18.00 -33.14
C PRO A 171 -14.20 19.55 -33.28
N GLY A 172 -13.08 20.25 -33.53
CA GLY A 172 -12.98 21.73 -33.37
C GLY A 172 -12.63 22.59 -34.60
N ASN A 173 -12.56 22.01 -35.81
CA ASN A 173 -12.61 22.71 -37.12
C ASN A 173 -11.62 23.88 -37.43
N GLN A 174 -10.52 23.60 -38.15
CA GLN A 174 -10.25 24.08 -39.54
C GLN A 174 -8.76 23.96 -39.95
N GLY A 175 -8.52 23.81 -41.27
CA GLY A 175 -7.22 24.07 -41.91
C GLY A 175 -6.38 22.85 -42.31
N SER A 176 -6.30 22.57 -43.62
CA SER A 176 -5.37 21.60 -44.24
C SER A 176 -5.02 22.10 -45.66
N PRO A 177 -4.14 21.44 -46.47
CA PRO A 177 -3.16 20.38 -46.18
C PRO A 177 -1.74 20.66 -46.77
N GLN A 178 -0.73 19.82 -46.44
CA GLN A 178 0.02 18.97 -47.41
C GLN A 178 1.44 18.50 -46.97
N ARG A 179 1.61 17.17 -47.00
CA ARG A 179 2.77 16.38 -47.52
C ARG A 179 4.21 16.55 -46.96
N THR A 180 4.80 15.41 -46.57
CA THR A 180 6.09 14.83 -47.09
C THR A 180 7.09 14.32 -46.02
N ARG A 181 7.13 13.00 -45.84
CA ARG A 181 8.33 12.13 -45.70
C ARG A 181 9.43 12.50 -44.68
N GLY A 182 9.23 12.02 -43.46
CA GLY A 182 10.19 11.54 -42.43
C GLY A 182 11.69 11.85 -42.46
N SER A 183 12.23 12.17 -41.27
CA SER A 183 13.59 11.86 -40.84
C SER A 183 13.67 11.68 -39.32
N VAL A 184 14.73 11.03 -38.83
CA VAL A 184 14.98 10.79 -37.39
C VAL A 184 15.50 12.06 -36.72
N ARG A 185 14.90 12.47 -35.59
CA ARG A 185 15.57 13.26 -34.55
C ARG A 185 15.11 12.88 -33.14
N ILE A 186 16.09 12.75 -32.25
CA ILE A 186 15.92 12.82 -30.79
C ILE A 186 16.12 14.29 -30.37
N SER A 187 15.61 14.66 -29.19
CA SER A 187 15.82 15.94 -28.49
C SER A 187 14.99 17.14 -28.98
N GLU A 188 13.82 17.32 -28.37
CA GLU A 188 13.19 18.66 -28.22
C GLU A 188 12.23 18.72 -27.01
N ARG A 189 12.71 18.42 -25.80
CA ARG A 189 11.91 18.55 -24.56
C ARG A 189 12.62 19.18 -23.35
N ALA A 190 13.93 19.42 -23.44
CA ALA A 190 14.69 20.15 -22.42
C ALA A 190 14.28 21.63 -22.18
N PRO A 191 14.08 22.49 -23.21
CA PRO A 191 14.10 23.94 -22.99
C PRO A 191 12.94 24.46 -22.12
N LYS A 192 11.80 23.74 -22.09
CA LYS A 192 10.64 24.12 -21.28
C LYS A 192 10.83 23.89 -19.77
N HIS A 193 11.79 23.04 -19.36
CA HIS A 193 12.12 22.84 -17.96
C HIS A 193 12.99 24.00 -17.44
N GLU A 194 14.09 24.28 -18.14
CA GLU A 194 14.97 25.41 -17.82
C GLU A 194 14.25 26.76 -17.90
N GLU A 195 13.24 26.90 -18.75
CA GLU A 195 12.38 28.09 -18.81
C GLU A 195 11.50 28.25 -17.57
N LEU A 196 10.86 27.17 -17.10
CA LEU A 196 10.11 27.18 -15.84
C LEU A 196 11.02 27.40 -14.63
N GLU A 197 12.24 26.84 -14.63
CA GLU A 197 13.21 27.06 -13.55
C GLU A 197 13.74 28.51 -13.53
N ARG A 198 14.00 29.12 -14.70
CA ARG A 198 14.33 30.55 -14.78
C ARG A 198 13.18 31.45 -14.33
N ASP A 199 11.94 31.12 -14.68
CA ASP A 199 10.74 31.88 -14.30
C ASP A 199 10.40 31.72 -12.79
N LEU A 200 10.70 30.55 -12.21
CA LEU A 200 10.66 30.33 -10.75
C LEU A 200 11.79 31.06 -10.02
N ALA A 201 13.01 31.05 -10.55
CA ALA A 201 14.14 31.78 -10.01
C ALA A 201 13.87 33.30 -10.00
N ALA A 202 13.37 33.85 -11.12
CA ALA A 202 12.96 35.25 -11.23
C ALA A 202 11.90 35.62 -10.17
N ARG A 203 10.83 34.82 -10.04
CA ARG A 203 9.81 35.01 -8.97
C ARG A 203 10.33 34.73 -7.55
N SER A 204 11.54 34.22 -7.37
CA SER A 204 12.19 34.09 -6.06
C SER A 204 13.04 35.32 -5.74
N GLU A 205 13.75 35.86 -6.73
CA GLU A 205 14.56 37.08 -6.59
C GLU A 205 13.69 38.34 -6.49
N GLU A 206 12.60 38.40 -7.23
CA GLU A 206 11.61 39.47 -7.14
C GLU A 206 11.03 39.55 -5.72
N ARG A 207 10.65 38.41 -5.13
CA ARG A 207 10.24 38.33 -3.72
C ARG A 207 11.37 38.69 -2.75
N ARG A 208 12.62 38.31 -3.02
CA ARG A 208 13.77 38.72 -2.20
C ARG A 208 13.91 40.25 -2.19
N LYS A 209 13.82 40.89 -3.36
CA LYS A 209 13.87 42.35 -3.50
C LYS A 209 12.72 43.06 -2.78
N TRP A 210 11.50 42.49 -2.76
CA TRP A 210 10.39 42.99 -1.96
C TRP A 210 10.66 43.00 -0.43
N PHE A 211 11.60 42.18 0.07
CA PHE A 211 12.02 42.19 1.47
C PHE A 211 13.34 42.95 1.72
N GLU A 212 14.13 43.23 0.67
CA GLU A 212 15.41 43.97 0.75
C GLU A 212 15.25 45.49 0.56
N THR A 213 14.14 45.97 -0.01
CA THR A 213 13.82 47.40 -0.07
C THR A 213 13.23 47.91 1.24
N PRO A 214 13.86 48.88 1.94
CA PRO A 214 13.19 49.61 3.00
C PRO A 214 12.13 50.51 2.37
N ASP A 215 10.83 50.24 2.64
CA ASP A 215 9.78 51.12 2.12
C ASP A 215 9.82 52.46 2.83
N SER A 216 10.08 53.50 2.04
CA SER A 216 9.84 54.88 2.40
C SER A 216 9.42 55.65 1.16
N ARG A 217 8.34 55.22 0.50
CA ARG A 217 7.63 56.08 -0.45
C ARG A 217 6.13 55.81 -0.61
N VAL A 218 5.36 56.17 0.42
CA VAL A 218 3.93 56.48 0.28
C VAL A 218 3.75 57.64 -0.72
N PRO A 219 3.01 57.48 -1.83
CA PRO A 219 2.79 58.54 -2.81
C PRO A 219 1.56 59.40 -2.44
N ASN A 220 1.71 60.29 -1.45
CA ASN A 220 0.70 61.33 -1.18
C ASN A 220 1.02 62.61 -1.96
N SER A 221 0.07 63.07 -2.77
CA SER A 221 0.14 64.35 -3.48
C SER A 221 -0.39 65.50 -2.61
N ASN A 222 0.01 66.74 -2.97
CA ASN A 222 -0.52 68.05 -2.58
C ASN A 222 0.11 68.72 -1.33
N GLY A 223 0.93 69.77 -1.56
CA GLY A 223 1.45 70.69 -0.52
C GLY A 223 2.85 71.26 -0.86
N PRO A 224 3.06 72.58 -1.01
CA PRO A 224 4.32 73.12 -1.55
C PRO A 224 5.23 73.90 -0.56
N ALA A 225 6.54 73.83 -0.85
CA ALA A 225 7.62 74.81 -0.57
C ALA A 225 8.04 75.15 0.89
N GLY A 226 9.37 75.18 1.13
CA GLY A 226 10.01 75.64 2.38
C GLY A 226 11.51 75.27 2.46
N ASP A 227 12.39 76.27 2.43
CA ASP A 227 13.85 76.17 2.23
C ASP A 227 14.70 75.39 3.27
N SER A 228 15.73 74.66 2.76
CA SER A 228 17.18 74.64 3.12
C SER A 228 17.69 74.69 4.60
N PRO A 229 18.99 74.36 4.90
CA PRO A 229 20.07 73.83 4.06
C PRO A 229 20.76 72.56 4.63
N ARG A 230 21.88 72.14 4.01
CA ARG A 230 22.65 70.92 4.36
C ARG A 230 23.47 71.02 5.66
N ARG A 231 23.63 69.88 6.34
CA ARG A 231 24.83 69.52 7.13
C ARG A 231 25.42 68.21 6.60
N VAL A 232 26.66 67.90 7.00
CA VAL A 232 27.49 66.83 6.43
C VAL A 232 27.92 65.87 7.54
N GLY A 233 27.68 64.57 7.31
CA GLY A 233 28.43 63.42 7.85
C GLY A 233 28.75 63.35 9.34
N GLU A 234 28.05 62.48 10.06
CA GLU A 234 28.55 61.81 11.26
C GLU A 234 28.42 60.29 11.11
N GLN A 235 29.16 59.54 11.94
CA GLN A 235 29.43 58.10 11.78
C GLN A 235 28.46 57.23 12.59
N ASP A 236 28.42 55.93 12.28
CA ASP A 236 27.70 54.92 13.06
C ASP A 236 28.13 54.91 14.53
N LEU A 237 27.15 54.99 15.45
CA LEU A 237 27.33 54.71 16.87
C LEU A 237 26.14 53.86 17.38
N PRO A 238 26.40 52.75 18.10
CA PRO A 238 25.34 51.90 18.63
C PRO A 238 24.73 52.46 19.93
N SER A 239 23.46 52.15 20.17
CA SER A 239 22.72 52.53 21.38
C SER A 239 23.36 51.97 22.66
N PRO A 240 23.33 52.70 23.79
CA PRO A 240 23.97 52.28 25.03
C PRO A 240 23.27 51.06 25.67
N GLN A 241 24.05 50.05 26.06
CA GLN A 241 23.55 48.91 26.81
C GLN A 241 23.55 49.22 28.32
N LEU A 242 22.49 48.80 29.03
CA LEU A 242 22.40 48.91 30.49
C LEU A 242 23.42 48.01 31.19
N SER A 243 23.96 48.45 32.33
CA SER A 243 24.98 47.71 33.10
C SER A 243 24.42 46.44 33.75
N GLU A 244 25.29 45.49 34.06
CA GLU A 244 24.88 44.20 34.63
C GLU A 244 24.23 44.35 36.01
N GLU A 245 24.76 45.23 36.86
CA GLU A 245 24.16 45.59 38.16
C GLU A 245 22.72 46.10 38.02
N GLN A 246 22.41 46.83 36.93
CA GLN A 246 21.05 47.34 36.68
C GLN A 246 20.10 46.23 36.23
N ARG A 247 20.60 45.21 35.50
CA ARG A 247 19.86 43.96 35.22
C ARG A 247 19.60 43.19 36.52
N ILE A 248 20.61 43.03 37.37
CA ILE A 248 20.53 42.27 38.62
C ILE A 248 19.52 42.91 39.58
N GLN A 249 19.63 44.22 39.86
CA GLN A 249 18.68 44.92 40.74
C GLN A 249 17.23 44.84 40.24
N LEU A 250 17.00 44.98 38.93
CA LEU A 250 15.67 44.83 38.35
C LEU A 250 15.12 43.41 38.54
N ASN A 251 15.98 42.39 38.43
CA ASN A 251 15.59 41.00 38.61
C ASN A 251 15.28 40.66 40.08
N GLU A 252 16.02 41.23 41.03
CA GLU A 252 15.74 41.15 42.47
C GLU A 252 14.39 41.82 42.83
N GLU A 253 14.05 42.96 42.21
CA GLU A 253 12.73 43.57 42.39
C GLU A 253 11.59 42.73 41.77
N ILE A 254 11.83 42.05 40.64
CA ILE A 254 10.87 41.14 40.01
C ILE A 254 10.58 39.92 40.91
N GLU A 255 11.61 39.25 41.43
CA GLU A 255 11.46 38.13 42.38
C GLU A 255 10.71 38.56 43.65
N LYS A 256 11.07 39.72 44.20
CA LYS A 256 10.37 40.31 45.35
C LYS A 256 8.88 40.57 45.08
N LYS A 257 8.52 40.98 43.86
CA LYS A 257 7.12 41.18 43.44
C LYS A 257 6.38 39.86 43.16
N TRP A 258 7.07 38.81 42.72
CA TRP A 258 6.50 37.46 42.66
C TRP A 258 6.14 36.93 44.05
N LEU A 259 7.05 37.05 45.03
CA LEU A 259 6.81 36.68 46.43
C LEU A 259 5.72 37.53 47.12
N GLU A 260 5.41 38.73 46.63
CA GLU A 260 4.24 39.50 47.07
C GLU A 260 2.93 38.97 46.45
N LEU A 261 2.95 38.50 45.20
CA LEU A 261 1.78 37.92 44.50
C LEU A 261 1.39 36.55 45.05
N GLU A 262 2.35 35.66 45.30
CA GLU A 262 2.09 34.31 45.85
C GLU A 262 1.46 34.33 47.25
N ARG A 263 1.58 35.44 47.98
CA ARG A 263 1.01 35.61 49.33
C ARG A 263 -0.41 36.18 49.34
N LEU A 264 -1.02 36.41 48.17
CA LEU A 264 -2.41 36.86 48.05
C LEU A 264 -3.40 35.68 48.16
N PRO A 265 -4.33 35.68 49.13
CA PRO A 265 -5.33 34.61 49.24
C PRO A 265 -6.31 34.62 48.06
N LEU A 266 -6.22 33.60 47.20
CA LEU A 266 -7.17 33.36 46.11
C LEU A 266 -8.58 33.15 46.70
N LYS A 267 -9.53 34.02 46.34
CA LYS A 267 -10.93 33.89 46.75
C LYS A 267 -11.67 32.92 45.82
N ASP A 268 -12.33 31.92 46.40
CA ASP A 268 -13.23 31.01 45.68
C ASP A 268 -14.35 31.78 44.94
N SER A 269 -14.28 31.80 43.60
CA SER A 269 -15.36 32.28 42.74
C SER A 269 -16.49 31.26 42.67
N ARG A 270 -17.36 31.30 43.69
CA ARG A 270 -18.75 30.80 43.75
C ARG A 270 -19.12 29.66 42.78
N ARG A 271 -19.08 28.42 43.28
CA ARG A 271 -19.73 27.27 42.65
C ARG A 271 -21.25 27.49 42.56
N VAL A 272 -21.86 27.14 41.42
CA VAL A 272 -23.32 26.98 41.28
C VAL A 272 -23.61 25.50 41.01
N PRO A 273 -24.29 24.76 41.90
CA PRO A 273 -24.50 23.31 41.73
C PRO A 273 -25.54 22.97 40.65
N LEU A 274 -25.14 22.18 39.65
CA LEU A 274 -26.07 21.50 38.73
C LEU A 274 -26.59 20.18 39.37
N THR A 275 -27.47 20.29 40.37
CA THR A 275 -27.96 19.13 41.15
C THR A 275 -29.48 19.11 41.37
N THR A 276 -30.28 19.50 40.37
CA THR A 276 -31.76 19.51 40.45
C THR A 276 -32.49 19.05 39.16
N LEU A 277 -31.94 18.07 38.42
CA LEU A 277 -32.64 17.38 37.33
C LEU A 277 -32.56 15.84 37.44
N LEU A 278 -32.97 15.30 38.59
CA LEU A 278 -33.20 13.85 38.75
C LEU A 278 -34.44 13.50 39.60
N ASN A 279 -34.88 14.39 40.51
CA ASN A 279 -36.10 14.21 41.29
C ASN A 279 -37.10 15.35 41.05
N GLN A 280 -38.07 15.10 40.15
CA GLN A 280 -39.45 15.62 40.24
C GLN A 280 -40.34 14.88 39.23
N SER A 281 -40.81 13.71 39.62
CA SER A 281 -41.98 13.11 38.99
C SER A 281 -43.26 13.70 39.60
N LYS A 282 -44.29 13.89 38.76
CA LYS A 282 -45.65 14.40 39.07
C LYS A 282 -45.78 15.93 39.35
N GLY A 283 -46.36 16.64 38.38
CA GLY A 283 -47.08 17.91 38.60
C GLY A 283 -46.79 19.04 37.60
N GLY A 284 -47.81 19.57 36.93
CA GLY A 284 -47.77 20.90 36.30
C GLY A 284 -47.13 21.03 34.91
N HIS A 285 -47.73 20.43 33.86
CA HIS A 285 -47.24 20.53 32.47
C HIS A 285 -47.96 21.54 31.55
N GLY A 286 -48.89 22.35 32.09
CA GLY A 286 -49.70 23.31 31.31
C GLY A 286 -48.92 24.57 30.94
N ASP A 287 -48.70 25.44 31.94
CA ASP A 287 -48.36 26.85 31.74
C ASP A 287 -47.01 27.06 31.03
N THR A 288 -46.02 26.20 31.30
CA THR A 288 -44.70 26.22 30.63
C THR A 288 -44.80 25.88 29.15
N ASN A 289 -45.75 25.02 28.77
CA ASN A 289 -46.01 24.66 27.38
C ASN A 289 -46.67 25.82 26.62
N GLU A 290 -47.57 26.58 27.28
CA GLU A 290 -48.19 27.78 26.70
C GLU A 290 -47.20 28.94 26.56
N ALA A 291 -46.33 29.16 27.55
CA ALA A 291 -45.25 30.16 27.48
C ALA A 291 -44.32 29.90 26.29
N LEU A 292 -43.80 28.67 26.16
CA LEU A 292 -42.94 28.27 25.04
C LEU A 292 -43.66 28.37 23.67
N LYS A 293 -44.97 28.08 23.60
CA LYS A 293 -45.76 28.29 22.37
C LYS A 293 -45.83 29.76 21.98
N LYS A 294 -46.05 30.67 22.94
CA LYS A 294 -46.08 32.13 22.69
C LYS A 294 -44.70 32.66 22.28
N GLU A 295 -43.63 32.14 22.87
CA GLU A 295 -42.26 32.48 22.49
C GLU A 295 -41.91 31.99 21.08
N VAL A 296 -42.25 30.74 20.72
CA VAL A 296 -42.09 30.21 19.36
C VAL A 296 -42.92 30.98 18.33
N GLN A 297 -44.13 31.43 18.69
CA GLN A 297 -44.95 32.29 17.83
C GLN A 297 -44.33 33.69 17.65
N SER A 298 -43.80 34.29 18.72
CA SER A 298 -43.08 35.57 18.66
C SER A 298 -41.82 35.48 17.78
N LEU A 299 -41.03 34.42 17.94
CA LEU A 299 -39.83 34.18 17.13
C LEU A 299 -40.17 33.95 15.64
N ARG A 300 -41.27 33.25 15.33
CA ARG A 300 -41.76 33.11 13.95
C ARG A 300 -42.17 34.45 13.35
N ALA A 301 -42.96 35.26 14.06
CA ALA A 301 -43.37 36.58 13.60
C ALA A 301 -42.17 37.54 13.40
N GLN A 302 -41.14 37.45 14.24
CA GLN A 302 -39.88 38.18 14.06
C GLN A 302 -39.08 37.70 12.83
N LEU A 303 -39.07 36.40 12.56
CA LEU A 303 -38.39 35.80 11.41
C LEU A 303 -39.11 36.15 10.10
N GLU A 304 -40.44 36.08 10.07
CA GLU A 304 -41.29 36.54 8.97
C GLU A 304 -41.12 38.05 8.72
N SER A 305 -41.09 38.87 9.76
CA SER A 305 -40.79 40.31 9.67
C SER A 305 -39.39 40.58 9.08
N CYS A 306 -38.39 39.75 9.42
CA CYS A 306 -37.04 39.87 8.89
C CYS A 306 -36.95 39.39 7.42
N GLN A 307 -37.69 38.34 7.06
CA GLN A 307 -37.81 37.87 5.67
C GLN A 307 -38.51 38.91 4.78
N ALA A 308 -39.64 39.48 5.22
CA ALA A 308 -40.33 40.55 4.49
C ALA A 308 -39.44 41.80 4.31
N ARG A 309 -38.62 42.13 5.31
CA ARG A 309 -37.63 43.23 5.21
C ARG A 309 -36.53 42.92 4.19
N ASN A 310 -36.01 41.69 4.17
CA ASN A 310 -35.03 41.27 3.16
C ASN A 310 -35.62 41.23 1.75
N GLN A 311 -36.86 40.75 1.59
CA GLN A 311 -37.57 40.78 0.31
C GLN A 311 -37.77 42.22 -0.17
N SER A 312 -38.23 43.13 0.69
CA SER A 312 -38.38 44.55 0.37
C SER A 312 -37.05 45.23 0.01
N LEU A 313 -35.94 44.89 0.69
CA LEU A 313 -34.60 45.36 0.32
C LEU A 313 -34.14 44.78 -1.03
N GLN A 314 -34.46 43.52 -1.33
CA GLN A 314 -34.13 42.87 -2.59
C GLN A 314 -34.99 43.39 -3.77
N GLU A 315 -36.21 43.82 -3.51
CA GLU A 315 -37.10 44.50 -4.46
C GLU A 315 -36.68 45.96 -4.67
N ALA A 316 -36.23 46.66 -3.62
CA ALA A 316 -35.60 47.98 -3.74
C ALA A 316 -34.32 47.92 -4.60
N ALA A 317 -33.47 46.92 -4.39
CA ALA A 317 -32.28 46.68 -5.22
C ALA A 317 -32.60 46.34 -6.68
N LYS A 318 -33.74 45.67 -6.95
CA LYS A 318 -34.20 45.35 -8.32
C LYS A 318 -34.93 46.50 -9.02
N SER A 319 -35.46 47.48 -8.26
CA SER A 319 -36.17 48.64 -8.81
C SER A 319 -35.28 49.86 -9.04
N GLN A 320 -34.07 49.89 -8.48
CA GLN A 320 -32.97 50.70 -9.01
C GLN A 320 -32.39 50.05 -10.28
N GLY A 321 -33.04 50.32 -11.42
CA GLY A 321 -32.64 49.77 -12.71
C GLY A 321 -31.25 50.24 -13.17
N GLU A 322 -30.58 49.35 -13.92
CA GLU A 322 -29.40 49.63 -14.76
C GLU A 322 -28.21 50.32 -14.06
N ALA A 323 -27.70 49.71 -13.00
CA ALA A 323 -26.28 49.87 -12.64
C ALA A 323 -25.40 49.28 -13.76
N HIS A 324 -25.10 50.09 -14.79
CA HIS A 324 -24.34 49.71 -15.99
C HIS A 324 -23.02 49.03 -15.62
N VAL A 325 -22.95 47.70 -15.82
CA VAL A 325 -21.75 46.90 -15.52
C VAL A 325 -20.54 47.45 -16.27
N PRO A 326 -19.43 47.81 -15.60
CA PRO A 326 -18.24 48.34 -16.28
C PRO A 326 -17.71 47.36 -17.33
N ARG A 327 -17.44 47.85 -18.54
CA ARG A 327 -16.99 47.03 -19.68
C ARG A 327 -15.72 46.24 -19.33
N GLY A 328 -15.87 44.94 -19.11
CA GLY A 328 -14.81 44.03 -18.67
C GLY A 328 -15.18 43.18 -17.43
N TYR A 329 -16.23 43.57 -16.68
CA TYR A 329 -16.74 42.80 -15.55
C TYR A 329 -17.94 41.94 -15.94
N ILE A 330 -18.09 40.80 -15.27
CA ILE A 330 -19.21 39.86 -15.42
C ILE A 330 -20.30 40.26 -14.41
N SER A 331 -21.58 40.27 -14.78
CA SER A 331 -22.65 40.54 -13.80
C SER A 331 -22.75 39.41 -12.77
N GLN A 332 -23.11 39.73 -11.53
CA GLN A 332 -23.26 38.74 -10.46
C GLN A 332 -24.22 37.62 -10.87
N GLU A 333 -25.35 37.96 -11.49
CA GLU A 333 -26.37 37.01 -11.95
C GLU A 333 -25.84 36.07 -13.06
N ALA A 334 -24.85 36.50 -13.84
CA ALA A 334 -24.21 35.67 -14.85
C ALA A 334 -23.18 34.70 -14.24
N CYS A 335 -22.49 35.13 -13.17
CA CYS A 335 -21.65 34.24 -12.36
C CYS A 335 -22.51 33.18 -11.64
N GLU A 336 -23.59 33.61 -10.97
CA GLU A 336 -24.52 32.73 -10.26
C GLU A 336 -25.18 31.70 -11.19
N ARG A 337 -25.61 32.11 -12.40
CA ARG A 337 -26.12 31.16 -13.42
C ARG A 337 -25.05 30.19 -13.91
N SER A 338 -23.83 30.66 -14.20
CA SER A 338 -22.74 29.78 -14.64
C SER A 338 -22.31 28.78 -13.56
N LEU A 339 -22.42 29.15 -12.27
CA LEU A 339 -22.19 28.23 -11.16
C LEU A 339 -23.33 27.22 -11.04
N ALA A 340 -24.58 27.63 -11.10
CA ALA A 340 -25.74 26.72 -11.05
C ALA A 340 -25.77 25.72 -12.24
N GLU A 341 -25.38 26.17 -13.44
CA GLU A 341 -25.21 25.30 -14.62
C GLU A 341 -24.07 24.28 -14.40
N MET A 342 -22.95 24.70 -13.79
CA MET A 342 -21.82 23.82 -13.46
C MET A 342 -22.17 22.82 -12.35
N GLU A 343 -22.91 23.23 -11.32
CA GLU A 343 -23.39 22.37 -10.24
C GLU A 343 -24.39 21.34 -10.77
N SER A 344 -25.33 21.76 -11.61
CA SER A 344 -26.28 20.87 -12.31
C SER A 344 -25.57 19.85 -13.21
N SER A 345 -24.55 20.28 -13.96
CA SER A 345 -23.74 19.38 -14.80
C SER A 345 -22.95 18.36 -13.98
N HIS A 346 -22.30 18.78 -12.88
CA HIS A 346 -21.63 17.84 -11.97
C HIS A 346 -22.60 16.87 -11.31
N GLN A 347 -23.78 17.35 -10.88
CA GLN A 347 -24.82 16.49 -10.30
C GLN A 347 -25.29 15.42 -11.31
N GLN A 348 -25.55 15.80 -12.57
CA GLN A 348 -25.90 14.84 -13.62
C GLN A 348 -24.78 13.81 -13.85
N VAL A 349 -23.51 14.24 -13.94
CA VAL A 349 -22.37 13.32 -14.11
C VAL A 349 -22.26 12.34 -12.93
N MET A 350 -22.50 12.80 -11.70
CA MET A 350 -22.50 11.93 -10.52
C MET A 350 -23.66 10.93 -10.52
N GLU A 351 -24.87 11.33 -10.96
CA GLU A 351 -26.02 10.44 -11.11
C GLU A 351 -25.82 9.42 -12.25
N GLU A 352 -25.22 9.83 -13.37
CA GLU A 352 -24.87 8.93 -14.47
C GLU A 352 -23.79 7.91 -14.06
N LEU A 353 -22.80 8.33 -13.26
CA LEU A 353 -21.78 7.45 -12.68
C LEU A 353 -22.39 6.46 -11.67
N GLN A 354 -23.29 6.91 -10.79
CA GLN A 354 -24.04 6.02 -9.89
C GLN A 354 -24.90 5.02 -10.69
N ARG A 355 -25.60 5.47 -11.73
CA ARG A 355 -26.33 4.59 -12.66
C ARG A 355 -25.40 3.64 -13.41
N HIS A 356 -24.16 4.02 -13.72
CA HIS A 356 -23.17 3.11 -14.31
C HIS A 356 -22.76 2.04 -13.31
N HIS A 357 -22.41 2.44 -12.08
CA HIS A 357 -22.03 1.51 -11.01
C HIS A 357 -23.16 0.50 -10.69
N GLN A 358 -24.43 0.93 -10.64
CA GLN A 358 -25.54 -0.01 -10.45
C GLN A 358 -25.66 -1.01 -11.60
N ARG A 359 -25.46 -0.58 -12.86
CA ARG A 359 -25.46 -1.48 -14.03
C ARG A 359 -24.29 -2.48 -14.00
N GLU A 360 -23.11 -2.04 -13.55
CA GLU A 360 -21.96 -2.91 -13.32
C GLU A 360 -22.26 -3.97 -12.24
N LEU A 361 -22.86 -3.57 -11.12
CA LEU A 361 -23.24 -4.51 -10.05
C LEU A 361 -24.27 -5.54 -10.53
N GLU A 362 -25.28 -5.14 -11.31
CA GLU A 362 -26.26 -6.06 -11.89
C GLU A 362 -25.63 -7.01 -12.92
N ARG A 363 -24.72 -6.51 -13.77
CA ARG A 363 -23.95 -7.31 -14.73
C ARG A 363 -23.12 -8.39 -14.01
N LEU A 364 -22.38 -8.00 -12.97
CA LEU A 364 -21.53 -8.91 -12.19
C LEU A 364 -22.34 -9.93 -11.36
N ARG A 365 -23.56 -9.58 -10.92
CA ARG A 365 -24.50 -10.55 -10.31
C ARG A 365 -24.96 -11.59 -11.32
N GLN A 366 -25.38 -11.16 -12.51
CA GLN A 366 -25.81 -12.06 -13.59
C GLN A 366 -24.68 -12.97 -14.08
N GLU A 367 -23.47 -12.43 -14.22
CA GLU A 367 -22.28 -13.22 -14.59
C GLU A 367 -21.92 -14.26 -13.52
N LYS A 368 -21.97 -13.89 -12.23
CA LYS A 368 -21.80 -14.83 -11.11
C LYS A 368 -22.88 -15.92 -11.13
N GLU A 369 -24.14 -15.57 -11.33
CA GLU A 369 -25.26 -16.52 -11.37
C GLU A 369 -25.14 -17.47 -12.57
N TRP A 370 -24.70 -16.96 -13.73
CA TRP A 370 -24.44 -17.77 -14.92
C TRP A 370 -23.26 -18.74 -14.71
N LEU A 371 -22.15 -18.29 -14.15
CA LEU A 371 -21.00 -19.15 -13.82
C LEU A 371 -21.37 -20.23 -12.78
N LEU A 372 -22.18 -19.89 -11.78
CA LEU A 372 -22.69 -20.87 -10.81
C LEU A 372 -23.61 -21.90 -11.45
N ALA A 373 -24.41 -21.51 -12.45
CA ALA A 373 -25.25 -22.44 -13.21
C ALA A 373 -24.42 -23.38 -14.10
N GLU A 374 -23.36 -22.86 -14.74
CA GLU A 374 -22.46 -23.66 -15.59
C GLU A 374 -21.64 -24.66 -14.74
N GLU A 375 -21.08 -24.24 -13.59
CA GLU A 375 -20.41 -25.15 -12.64
C GLU A 375 -21.36 -26.24 -12.10
N ALA A 376 -22.62 -25.88 -11.81
CA ALA A 376 -23.64 -26.85 -11.40
C ALA A 376 -24.00 -27.84 -12.53
N ALA A 377 -24.07 -27.36 -13.78
CA ALA A 377 -24.32 -28.20 -14.96
C ALA A 377 -23.14 -29.14 -15.27
N ALA A 378 -21.91 -28.64 -15.19
CA ALA A 378 -20.69 -29.43 -15.34
C ALA A 378 -20.58 -30.51 -14.24
N THR A 379 -20.89 -30.14 -12.99
CA THR A 379 -20.95 -31.09 -11.86
C THR A 379 -22.00 -32.17 -12.08
N ALA A 380 -23.21 -31.80 -12.53
CA ALA A 380 -24.26 -32.77 -12.85
C ALA A 380 -23.88 -33.70 -14.02
N ALA A 381 -23.23 -33.17 -15.06
CA ALA A 381 -22.73 -33.94 -16.20
C ALA A 381 -21.62 -34.93 -15.77
N ALA A 382 -20.70 -34.52 -14.89
CA ALA A 382 -19.68 -35.40 -14.33
C ALA A 382 -20.30 -36.54 -13.50
N ILE A 383 -21.33 -36.24 -12.68
CA ILE A 383 -22.07 -37.23 -11.90
C ILE A 383 -22.79 -38.25 -12.81
N GLU A 384 -23.45 -37.82 -13.90
CA GLU A 384 -24.07 -38.75 -14.85
C GLU A 384 -23.06 -39.52 -15.70
N ALA A 385 -21.89 -38.94 -16.01
CA ALA A 385 -20.79 -39.67 -16.66
C ALA A 385 -20.25 -40.79 -15.74
N LEU A 386 -20.03 -40.52 -14.45
CA LEU A 386 -19.63 -41.52 -13.46
C LEU A 386 -20.70 -42.62 -13.30
N LYS A 387 -21.97 -42.26 -13.17
CA LYS A 387 -23.09 -43.22 -13.14
C LYS A 387 -23.16 -44.05 -14.42
N LYS A 388 -22.90 -43.46 -15.60
CA LYS A 388 -22.87 -44.17 -16.88
C LYS A 388 -21.73 -45.18 -16.92
N ALA A 389 -20.50 -44.76 -16.62
CA ALA A 389 -19.33 -45.63 -16.59
C ALA A 389 -19.51 -46.80 -15.61
N HIS A 390 -20.08 -46.53 -14.42
CA HIS A 390 -20.39 -47.59 -13.45
C HIS A 390 -21.45 -48.59 -13.98
N ARG A 391 -22.53 -48.11 -14.62
CA ARG A 391 -23.52 -48.99 -15.29
C ARG A 391 -22.87 -49.82 -16.42
N GLU A 392 -21.93 -49.24 -17.15
CA GLU A 392 -21.23 -49.92 -18.25
C GLU A 392 -20.26 -51.00 -17.74
N GLU A 393 -19.48 -50.74 -16.70
CA GLU A 393 -18.61 -51.77 -16.10
C GLU A 393 -19.43 -52.87 -15.40
N MET A 394 -20.54 -52.54 -14.73
CA MET A 394 -21.47 -53.55 -14.17
C MET A 394 -22.08 -54.45 -15.26
N ASN A 395 -22.47 -53.88 -16.42
CA ASN A 395 -22.95 -54.67 -17.56
C ASN A 395 -21.83 -55.55 -18.17
N LYS A 396 -20.61 -55.04 -18.21
CA LYS A 396 -19.42 -55.73 -18.71
C LYS A 396 -19.01 -56.89 -17.81
N GLU A 397 -19.10 -56.74 -16.49
CA GLU A 397 -18.92 -57.86 -15.55
C GLU A 397 -20.04 -58.89 -15.64
N LEU A 398 -21.30 -58.47 -15.71
CA LEU A 398 -22.42 -59.40 -15.96
C LEU A 398 -22.27 -60.13 -17.30
N GLY A 399 -21.65 -59.51 -18.30
CA GLY A 399 -21.22 -60.15 -19.55
C GLY A 399 -20.13 -61.21 -19.32
N ARG A 400 -19.03 -60.83 -18.65
CA ARG A 400 -17.94 -61.73 -18.25
C ARG A 400 -18.49 -62.97 -17.51
N THR A 401 -19.28 -62.77 -16.46
CA THR A 401 -19.81 -63.90 -15.65
C THR A 401 -20.65 -64.88 -16.48
N ARG A 402 -21.46 -64.38 -17.43
CA ARG A 402 -22.26 -65.22 -18.34
C ARG A 402 -21.38 -66.02 -19.29
N SER A 403 -20.32 -65.43 -19.84
CA SER A 403 -19.35 -66.17 -20.68
C SER A 403 -18.59 -67.22 -19.88
N PHE A 404 -18.23 -66.95 -18.62
CA PHE A 404 -17.50 -67.91 -17.79
C PHE A 404 -18.34 -69.09 -17.29
N GLN A 405 -19.67 -68.98 -17.23
CA GLN A 405 -20.57 -70.12 -16.98
C GLN A 405 -20.52 -71.19 -18.09
N GLN A 406 -19.89 -70.89 -19.24
CA GLN A 406 -19.78 -71.80 -20.38
C GLN A 406 -18.46 -72.60 -20.40
N CYS A 407 -17.52 -72.39 -19.46
CA CYS A 407 -16.27 -73.16 -19.37
C CYS A 407 -15.82 -73.40 -17.92
N SER A 408 -16.04 -74.62 -17.41
CA SER A 408 -15.98 -74.95 -15.97
C SER A 408 -14.57 -75.09 -15.35
N SER A 409 -13.51 -75.28 -16.15
CA SER A 409 -12.14 -75.42 -15.63
C SER A 409 -11.41 -74.08 -15.44
N ILE A 410 -11.82 -73.03 -16.17
CA ILE A 410 -11.28 -71.68 -16.02
C ILE A 410 -11.93 -70.96 -14.81
N SER A 411 -13.13 -71.38 -14.41
CA SER A 411 -13.93 -70.78 -13.33
C SER A 411 -13.16 -70.62 -12.01
N ASP A 412 -12.48 -71.67 -11.53
CA ASP A 412 -11.73 -71.63 -10.26
C ASP A 412 -10.56 -70.65 -10.25
N ALA A 413 -9.87 -70.51 -11.39
CA ALA A 413 -8.75 -69.59 -11.53
C ALA A 413 -9.24 -68.13 -11.53
N LEU A 414 -10.31 -67.86 -12.28
CA LEU A 414 -10.95 -66.55 -12.30
C LEU A 414 -11.57 -66.20 -10.94
N GLN A 415 -12.22 -67.14 -10.26
CA GLN A 415 -12.84 -66.90 -8.96
C GLN A 415 -11.81 -66.53 -7.90
N LYS A 416 -10.59 -67.11 -7.96
CA LYS A 416 -9.45 -66.68 -7.13
C LYS A 416 -8.94 -65.30 -7.51
N GLN A 417 -8.89 -64.96 -8.79
CA GLN A 417 -8.53 -63.61 -9.24
C GLN A 417 -9.54 -62.57 -8.74
N HIS A 418 -10.84 -62.78 -8.97
CA HIS A 418 -11.91 -61.90 -8.48
C HIS A 418 -11.91 -61.75 -6.95
N GLN A 419 -11.61 -62.82 -6.21
CA GLN A 419 -11.44 -62.75 -4.76
C GLN A 419 -10.28 -61.80 -4.38
N SER A 420 -9.12 -61.93 -5.04
CA SER A 420 -7.97 -61.04 -4.87
C SER A 420 -8.26 -59.59 -5.27
N ASP A 421 -8.98 -59.38 -6.38
CA ASP A 421 -9.37 -58.06 -6.88
C ASP A 421 -10.33 -57.37 -5.90
N VAL A 422 -11.34 -58.08 -5.40
CA VAL A 422 -12.27 -57.60 -4.36
C VAL A 422 -11.53 -57.31 -3.05
N GLU A 423 -10.52 -58.08 -2.70
CA GLU A 423 -9.66 -57.80 -1.54
C GLU A 423 -8.74 -56.60 -1.76
N SER A 424 -8.35 -56.28 -3.00
CA SER A 424 -7.62 -55.05 -3.31
C SER A 424 -8.51 -53.82 -3.26
N LEU A 425 -9.67 -53.87 -3.92
CA LEU A 425 -10.67 -52.81 -3.87
C LEU A 425 -11.13 -52.51 -2.44
N LYS A 426 -11.22 -53.53 -1.56
CA LYS A 426 -11.47 -53.31 -0.11
C LYS A 426 -10.33 -52.57 0.58
N ARG A 427 -9.07 -52.93 0.34
CA ARG A 427 -7.89 -52.25 0.89
C ARG A 427 -7.79 -50.80 0.39
N GLU A 428 -8.02 -50.58 -0.89
CA GLU A 428 -8.02 -49.25 -1.52
C GLU A 428 -9.16 -48.38 -1.01
N LEU A 429 -10.38 -48.92 -0.90
CA LEU A 429 -11.52 -48.22 -0.28
C LEU A 429 -11.25 -47.87 1.18
N GLN A 430 -10.62 -48.76 1.95
CA GLN A 430 -10.27 -48.50 3.35
C GLN A 430 -9.27 -47.34 3.46
N VAL A 431 -8.18 -47.35 2.69
CA VAL A 431 -7.21 -46.24 2.63
C VAL A 431 -7.87 -44.93 2.20
N LEU A 432 -8.75 -44.96 1.18
CA LEU A 432 -9.49 -43.78 0.76
C LEU A 432 -10.45 -43.25 1.85
N SER A 433 -11.08 -44.14 2.62
CA SER A 433 -11.96 -43.75 3.73
C SER A 433 -11.20 -43.12 4.91
N GLU A 434 -9.98 -43.56 5.16
CA GLU A 434 -9.07 -43.01 6.17
C GLU A 434 -8.50 -41.66 5.72
N GLN A 435 -8.11 -41.53 4.45
CA GLN A 435 -7.72 -40.23 3.88
C GLN A 435 -8.89 -39.23 3.87
N TYR A 436 -10.11 -39.68 3.58
CA TYR A 436 -11.30 -38.82 3.61
C TYR A 436 -11.64 -38.36 5.04
N SER A 437 -11.65 -39.26 6.03
CA SER A 437 -11.92 -38.89 7.42
C SER A 437 -10.83 -37.95 7.98
N GLN A 438 -9.56 -38.19 7.67
CA GLN A 438 -8.47 -37.29 8.01
C GLN A 438 -8.63 -35.92 7.34
N LYS A 439 -9.10 -35.85 6.08
CA LYS A 439 -9.38 -34.58 5.41
C LYS A 439 -10.57 -33.83 6.04
N CYS A 440 -11.60 -34.54 6.50
CA CYS A 440 -12.70 -33.93 7.26
C CYS A 440 -12.22 -33.30 8.58
N LEU A 441 -11.30 -33.96 9.29
CA LEU A 441 -10.69 -33.39 10.52
C LEU A 441 -9.87 -32.13 10.20
N GLU A 442 -9.02 -32.17 9.16
CA GLU A 442 -8.23 -31.01 8.71
C GLU A 442 -9.13 -29.82 8.32
N ILE A 443 -10.24 -30.07 7.61
CA ILE A 443 -11.23 -29.04 7.25
C ILE A 443 -11.93 -28.47 8.49
N GLY A 444 -12.21 -29.31 9.50
CA GLY A 444 -12.75 -28.86 10.79
C GLY A 444 -11.79 -27.91 11.51
N GLU A 445 -10.52 -28.29 11.64
CA GLU A 445 -9.48 -27.44 12.22
C GLU A 445 -9.30 -26.12 11.46
N LEU A 446 -9.31 -26.15 10.12
CA LEU A 446 -9.16 -24.96 9.29
C LEU A 446 -10.36 -24.02 9.40
N THR A 447 -11.58 -24.58 9.51
CA THR A 447 -12.81 -23.81 9.76
C THR A 447 -12.74 -23.10 11.12
N GLN A 448 -12.40 -23.81 12.20
CA GLN A 448 -12.25 -23.21 13.52
C GLN A 448 -11.19 -22.08 13.52
N LYS A 449 -10.03 -22.32 12.89
CA LYS A 449 -8.96 -21.31 12.74
C LYS A 449 -9.36 -20.11 11.87
N ALA A 450 -10.39 -20.23 11.04
CA ALA A 450 -10.99 -19.12 10.30
C ALA A 450 -11.97 -18.33 11.17
N GLU A 451 -12.86 -19.02 11.92
CA GLU A 451 -13.81 -18.40 12.85
C GLU A 451 -13.09 -17.60 13.96
N GLU A 452 -12.03 -18.15 14.56
CA GLU A 452 -11.20 -17.45 15.55
C GLU A 452 -10.59 -16.15 15.00
N ARG A 453 -10.17 -16.17 13.72
CA ARG A 453 -9.64 -14.98 13.03
C ARG A 453 -10.74 -13.97 12.72
N GLU A 454 -11.93 -14.43 12.34
CA GLU A 454 -13.07 -13.55 12.10
C GLU A 454 -13.51 -12.86 13.40
N GLN A 455 -13.66 -13.60 14.50
CA GLN A 455 -13.97 -13.04 15.82
C GLN A 455 -12.92 -12.00 16.27
N THR A 456 -11.64 -12.25 15.99
CA THR A 456 -10.56 -11.30 16.27
C THR A 456 -10.69 -10.05 15.39
N LEU A 457 -10.96 -10.20 14.10
CA LEU A 457 -11.15 -9.09 13.16
C LEU A 457 -12.40 -8.25 13.50
N GLN A 458 -13.52 -8.88 13.87
CA GLN A 458 -14.73 -8.21 14.35
C GLN A 458 -14.44 -7.38 15.61
N ARG A 459 -13.63 -7.89 16.55
CA ARG A 459 -13.19 -7.14 17.74
C ARG A 459 -12.38 -5.90 17.38
N CYS A 460 -11.35 -6.05 16.54
CA CYS A 460 -10.55 -4.92 16.05
C CYS A 460 -11.40 -3.86 15.32
N GLN A 461 -12.44 -4.28 14.58
CA GLN A 461 -13.39 -3.35 13.96
C GLN A 461 -14.26 -2.60 14.98
N GLN A 462 -14.66 -3.24 16.08
CA GLN A 462 -15.41 -2.59 17.17
C GLN A 462 -14.53 -1.57 17.91
N GLU A 463 -13.30 -1.95 18.24
CA GLU A 463 -12.29 -1.07 18.85
C GLU A 463 -11.99 0.14 17.94
N GLY A 464 -11.80 -0.08 16.64
CA GLY A 464 -11.61 0.99 15.65
C GLY A 464 -12.79 1.96 15.56
N LYS A 465 -14.04 1.46 15.62
CA LYS A 465 -15.25 2.30 15.67
C LYS A 465 -15.32 3.11 16.97
N GLU A 466 -14.94 2.53 18.10
CA GLU A 466 -14.96 3.22 19.39
C GLU A 466 -13.86 4.29 19.49
N LEU A 467 -12.67 4.02 18.94
CA LEU A 467 -11.58 5.00 18.80
C LEU A 467 -11.98 6.16 17.87
N LEU A 468 -12.67 5.88 16.76
CA LEU A 468 -13.20 6.92 15.87
C LEU A 468 -14.22 7.82 16.60
N ARG A 469 -15.15 7.22 17.37
CA ARG A 469 -16.10 7.96 18.23
C ARG A 469 -15.38 8.85 19.25
N LYS A 470 -14.35 8.33 19.92
CA LYS A 470 -13.51 9.08 20.87
C LYS A 470 -12.76 10.23 20.19
N ASN A 471 -12.25 10.03 18.98
CA ASN A 471 -11.59 11.07 18.21
C ASN A 471 -12.55 12.21 17.79
N GLN A 472 -13.76 11.86 17.33
CA GLN A 472 -14.83 12.83 17.06
C GLN A 472 -15.23 13.62 18.30
N GLU A 473 -15.36 12.95 19.46
CA GLU A 473 -15.68 13.62 20.73
C GLU A 473 -14.59 14.63 21.15
N LEU A 474 -13.32 14.31 20.90
CA LEU A 474 -12.19 15.22 21.13
C LEU A 474 -12.14 16.38 20.12
N GLN A 475 -12.46 16.13 18.85
CA GLN A 475 -12.59 17.16 17.80
C GLN A 475 -13.66 18.20 18.16
N THR A 476 -14.82 17.76 18.66
CA THR A 476 -15.89 18.67 19.14
C THR A 476 -15.40 19.50 20.32
N ARG A 477 -14.84 18.87 21.36
CA ARG A 477 -14.30 19.59 22.54
C ARG A 477 -13.23 20.61 22.19
N LEU A 478 -12.34 20.29 21.25
CA LEU A 478 -11.32 21.21 20.74
C LEU A 478 -11.94 22.39 19.97
N SER A 479 -12.95 22.11 19.15
CA SER A 479 -13.70 23.13 18.40
C SER A 479 -14.44 24.10 19.33
N ASP A 480 -15.06 23.58 20.40
CA ASP A 480 -15.71 24.37 21.45
C ASP A 480 -14.72 25.31 22.15
N GLU A 481 -13.52 24.80 22.49
CA GLU A 481 -12.48 25.59 23.17
C GLU A 481 -11.90 26.68 22.25
N ILE A 482 -11.67 26.37 20.97
CA ILE A 482 -11.32 27.35 19.94
C ILE A 482 -12.43 28.41 19.80
N GLY A 483 -13.71 28.02 19.91
CA GLY A 483 -14.85 28.93 19.94
C GLY A 483 -14.82 29.90 21.13
N LYS A 484 -14.55 29.40 22.34
CA LYS A 484 -14.39 30.21 23.56
C LYS A 484 -13.22 31.19 23.46
N LEU A 485 -12.07 30.74 22.96
CA LEU A 485 -10.89 31.59 22.77
C LEU A 485 -11.18 32.71 21.76
N ARG A 486 -11.88 32.41 20.66
CA ARG A 486 -12.30 33.42 19.67
C ARG A 486 -13.28 34.44 20.27
N SER A 487 -14.30 34.01 21.03
CA SER A 487 -15.25 34.94 21.65
C SER A 487 -14.61 35.79 22.77
N PHE A 488 -13.68 35.22 23.54
CA PHE A 488 -12.87 35.95 24.51
C PHE A 488 -12.04 37.05 23.85
N ILE A 489 -11.38 36.77 22.71
CA ILE A 489 -10.65 37.77 21.92
C ILE A 489 -11.61 38.85 21.39
N SER A 490 -12.74 38.48 20.78
CA SER A 490 -13.72 39.43 20.24
C SER A 490 -14.37 40.34 21.30
N SER A 491 -14.50 39.88 22.55
CA SER A 491 -15.03 40.71 23.65
C SER A 491 -14.04 41.76 24.18
N ARG A 492 -12.74 41.66 23.85
CA ARG A 492 -11.67 42.48 24.43
C ARG A 492 -11.27 43.66 23.54
N GLY A 493 -12.25 44.35 22.98
CA GLY A 493 -12.05 45.49 22.06
C GLY A 493 -11.72 46.83 22.76
N SER A 494 -10.50 46.99 23.30
CA SER A 494 -9.96 48.32 23.67
C SER A 494 -8.42 48.34 23.77
N PRO A 495 -7.70 49.30 23.16
CA PRO A 495 -6.24 49.31 23.09
C PRO A 495 -5.58 50.09 24.24
N HIS A 496 -5.23 49.40 25.34
CA HIS A 496 -4.42 50.00 26.41
C HIS A 496 -3.48 49.02 27.14
N ASN A 497 -2.72 48.24 26.37
CA ASN A 497 -1.59 47.44 26.88
C ASN A 497 -0.53 47.10 25.80
N ASN A 498 -0.57 47.79 24.66
CA ASN A 498 0.01 47.29 23.40
C ASN A 498 1.51 47.00 23.46
N GLU A 499 2.32 47.79 24.16
CA GLU A 499 3.79 47.67 24.14
C GLU A 499 4.27 46.39 24.83
N ARG A 500 3.71 46.06 26.01
CA ARG A 500 4.08 44.85 26.75
C ARG A 500 3.59 43.59 26.04
N SER A 501 2.36 43.61 25.52
CA SER A 501 1.84 42.51 24.68
C SER A 501 2.54 42.41 23.33
N SER A 502 3.09 43.48 22.77
CA SER A 502 3.82 43.46 21.50
C SER A 502 5.07 42.60 21.63
N CYS A 503 5.84 42.76 22.70
CA CYS A 503 7.04 41.97 22.93
C CYS A 503 6.73 40.48 23.15
N GLU A 504 5.65 40.17 23.89
CA GLU A 504 5.14 38.79 24.04
C GLU A 504 4.68 38.18 22.70
N LEU A 505 3.96 38.96 21.87
CA LEU A 505 3.53 38.57 20.54
C LEU A 505 4.71 38.38 19.57
N GLU A 506 5.76 39.20 19.67
CA GLU A 506 6.96 39.12 18.83
C GLU A 506 7.81 37.88 19.18
N VAL A 507 7.90 37.52 20.47
CA VAL A 507 8.50 36.24 20.91
C VAL A 507 7.67 35.06 20.40
N LEU A 508 6.35 35.09 20.54
CA LEU A 508 5.47 34.03 20.04
C LEU A 508 5.53 33.92 18.50
N LEU A 509 5.66 35.03 17.78
CA LEU A 509 5.86 35.08 16.34
C LEU A 509 7.18 34.39 15.96
N ARG A 510 8.30 34.74 16.60
CA ARG A 510 9.61 34.08 16.38
C ARG A 510 9.58 32.58 16.65
N VAL A 511 8.82 32.13 17.67
CA VAL A 511 8.61 30.70 17.95
C VAL A 511 7.79 30.04 16.82
N LYS A 512 6.69 30.66 16.37
CA LYS A 512 5.87 30.13 15.27
C LYS A 512 6.56 30.17 13.91
N GLU A 513 7.45 31.12 13.68
CA GLU A 513 8.35 31.14 12.53
C GLU A 513 9.34 29.98 12.59
N ASN A 514 9.93 29.68 13.76
CA ASN A 514 10.80 28.52 13.93
C ASN A 514 10.07 27.17 13.76
N GLU A 515 8.88 27.02 14.34
CA GLU A 515 8.00 25.85 14.09
C GLU A 515 7.72 25.69 12.59
N LEU A 516 7.38 26.78 11.90
CA LEU A 516 7.09 26.77 10.47
C LEU A 516 8.35 26.51 9.61
N GLN A 517 9.54 26.89 10.06
CA GLN A 517 10.81 26.48 9.42
C GLN A 517 11.15 25.01 9.70
N TYR A 518 10.83 24.47 10.88
CA TYR A 518 10.99 23.05 11.18
C TYR A 518 10.06 22.21 10.30
N VAL A 519 8.76 22.53 10.25
CA VAL A 519 7.78 21.83 9.41
C VAL A 519 8.12 21.96 7.92
N LYS A 520 8.70 23.08 7.46
CA LYS A 520 9.25 23.19 6.09
C LYS A 520 10.39 22.21 5.82
N LYS A 521 11.33 22.04 6.77
CA LYS A 521 12.43 21.06 6.66
C LYS A 521 11.88 19.63 6.67
N GLU A 522 10.98 19.30 7.58
CA GLU A 522 10.31 18.00 7.67
C GLU A 522 9.57 17.65 6.37
N VAL A 523 8.78 18.58 5.82
CA VAL A 523 8.12 18.42 4.51
C VAL A 523 9.12 18.27 3.36
N GLN A 524 10.31 18.87 3.45
CA GLN A 524 11.35 18.68 2.43
C GLN A 524 12.00 17.29 2.53
N CYS A 525 12.38 16.84 3.73
CA CYS A 525 12.92 15.49 3.95
C CYS A 525 11.91 14.41 3.51
N LEU A 526 10.63 14.54 3.88
CA LEU A 526 9.57 13.62 3.46
C LEU A 526 9.35 13.59 1.94
N ARG A 527 9.64 14.69 1.21
CA ARG A 527 9.61 14.71 -0.26
C ARG A 527 10.81 13.98 -0.87
N GLU A 528 11.98 14.09 -0.25
CA GLU A 528 13.21 13.41 -0.68
C GLU A 528 13.12 11.90 -0.44
N GLU A 529 12.61 11.48 0.73
CA GLU A 529 12.25 10.09 1.03
C GLU A 529 11.21 9.55 0.04
N LEU A 530 10.12 10.29 -0.21
CA LEU A 530 9.11 9.89 -1.19
C LEU A 530 9.70 9.72 -2.59
N GLN A 531 10.62 10.61 -3.00
CA GLN A 531 11.30 10.51 -4.29
C GLN A 531 12.26 9.31 -4.34
N MET A 532 12.94 8.97 -3.25
CA MET A 532 13.76 7.76 -3.12
C MET A 532 12.90 6.51 -3.23
N MET A 533 11.84 6.39 -2.43
CA MET A 533 10.87 5.29 -2.50
C MET A 533 10.22 5.15 -3.88
N GLN A 534 10.04 6.25 -4.62
CA GLN A 534 9.54 6.24 -6.01
C GLN A 534 10.62 5.83 -7.05
N LYS A 535 11.92 5.95 -6.76
CA LYS A 535 13.00 5.31 -7.53
C LYS A 535 13.00 3.81 -7.26
N ASP A 536 12.98 3.41 -6.00
CA ASP A 536 13.04 2.00 -5.58
C ASP A 536 11.82 1.21 -6.05
N LYS A 537 10.61 1.78 -5.97
CA LYS A 537 9.40 1.18 -6.55
C LYS A 537 9.57 0.90 -8.05
N ARG A 538 10.20 1.79 -8.82
CA ARG A 538 10.44 1.59 -10.26
C ARG A 538 11.48 0.51 -10.51
N PHE A 539 12.57 0.49 -9.72
CA PHE A 539 13.60 -0.54 -9.80
C PHE A 539 13.07 -1.94 -9.47
N ALA A 540 12.28 -2.06 -8.39
CA ALA A 540 11.60 -3.30 -8.02
C ALA A 540 10.56 -3.74 -9.07
N SER A 541 9.80 -2.79 -9.63
CA SER A 541 8.84 -3.07 -10.71
C SER A 541 9.52 -3.56 -11.99
N GLY A 542 10.69 -3.01 -12.34
CA GLY A 542 11.50 -3.48 -13.47
C GLY A 542 11.95 -4.93 -13.24
N LYS A 543 12.60 -5.20 -12.10
CA LYS A 543 13.02 -6.57 -11.74
C LYS A 543 11.87 -7.58 -11.71
N TYR A 544 10.67 -7.17 -11.29
CA TYR A 544 9.48 -8.02 -11.37
C TYR A 544 9.07 -8.31 -12.82
N GLN A 545 9.12 -7.31 -13.72
CA GLN A 545 8.87 -7.53 -15.15
C GLN A 545 9.93 -8.43 -15.79
N ASP A 546 11.21 -8.28 -15.43
CA ASP A 546 12.31 -9.12 -15.91
C ASP A 546 12.08 -10.60 -15.52
N VAL A 547 11.85 -10.87 -14.23
CA VAL A 547 11.57 -12.23 -13.72
C VAL A 547 10.28 -12.81 -14.31
N TYR A 548 9.25 -11.98 -14.50
CA TYR A 548 8.01 -12.40 -15.16
C TYR A 548 8.24 -12.74 -16.65
N ALA A 549 9.10 -12.00 -17.35
CA ALA A 549 9.50 -12.31 -18.72
C ALA A 549 10.30 -13.62 -18.79
N GLU A 550 11.28 -13.83 -17.91
CA GLU A 550 12.03 -15.09 -17.82
C GLU A 550 11.11 -16.28 -17.54
N LEU A 551 10.19 -16.16 -16.57
CA LEU A 551 9.22 -17.22 -16.24
C LEU A 551 8.34 -17.58 -17.44
N ASN A 552 7.90 -16.60 -18.24
CA ASN A 552 7.14 -16.86 -19.46
C ASN A 552 8.00 -17.53 -20.55
N HIS A 553 9.28 -17.18 -20.69
CA HIS A 553 10.19 -17.86 -21.62
C HIS A 553 10.48 -19.32 -21.18
N ILE A 554 10.58 -19.58 -19.88
CA ILE A 554 10.71 -20.93 -19.32
C ILE A 554 9.42 -21.72 -19.55
N LYS A 555 8.25 -21.14 -19.24
CA LYS A 555 6.93 -21.74 -19.48
C LYS A 555 6.77 -22.16 -20.95
N VAL A 556 6.92 -21.23 -21.89
CA VAL A 556 6.74 -21.48 -23.33
C VAL A 556 7.77 -22.47 -23.88
N ARG A 557 8.97 -22.57 -23.28
CA ARG A 557 9.92 -23.65 -23.57
C ARG A 557 9.38 -25.00 -23.09
N SER A 558 8.99 -25.10 -21.82
CA SER A 558 8.50 -26.35 -21.22
C SER A 558 7.22 -26.86 -21.88
N GLU A 559 6.32 -25.97 -22.32
CA GLU A 559 5.11 -26.33 -23.07
C GLU A 559 5.45 -26.98 -24.43
N ARG A 560 6.48 -26.48 -25.13
CA ARG A 560 6.98 -27.08 -26.38
C ARG A 560 7.66 -28.42 -26.16
N GLU A 561 8.45 -28.54 -25.09
CA GLU A 561 9.11 -29.80 -24.71
C GLU A 561 8.08 -30.87 -24.32
N ILE A 562 7.03 -30.49 -23.58
CA ILE A 562 5.87 -31.36 -23.28
C ILE A 562 5.17 -31.81 -24.56
N GLU A 563 4.91 -30.91 -25.52
CA GLU A 563 4.22 -31.28 -26.77
C GLU A 563 5.08 -32.20 -27.67
N GLN A 564 6.40 -31.98 -27.71
CA GLN A 564 7.35 -32.88 -28.36
C GLN A 564 7.35 -34.26 -27.70
N LEU A 565 7.35 -34.34 -26.36
CA LEU A 565 7.29 -35.61 -25.64
C LEU A 565 5.97 -36.35 -25.85
N LYS A 566 4.83 -35.64 -25.93
CA LYS A 566 3.54 -36.24 -26.31
C LYS A 566 3.58 -36.84 -27.72
N GLU A 567 4.15 -36.13 -28.69
CA GLU A 567 4.23 -36.61 -30.07
C GLU A 567 5.18 -37.80 -30.19
N HIS A 568 6.34 -37.78 -29.51
CA HIS A 568 7.21 -38.96 -29.42
C HIS A 568 6.51 -40.16 -28.77
N LEU A 569 5.72 -39.96 -27.72
CA LEU A 569 4.91 -41.02 -27.10
C LEU A 569 3.84 -41.54 -28.07
N ARG A 570 3.14 -40.66 -28.80
CA ARG A 570 2.13 -41.02 -29.81
C ARG A 570 2.73 -41.90 -30.91
N LEU A 571 3.91 -41.53 -31.41
CA LEU A 571 4.64 -42.29 -32.42
C LEU A 571 5.14 -43.64 -31.88
N ALA A 572 5.63 -43.69 -30.63
CA ALA A 572 6.05 -44.93 -29.98
C ALA A 572 4.87 -45.90 -29.76
N VAL A 573 3.70 -45.41 -29.36
CA VAL A 573 2.48 -46.22 -29.21
C VAL A 573 2.01 -46.76 -30.57
N ALA A 574 2.05 -45.94 -31.63
CA ALA A 574 1.72 -46.40 -32.98
C ALA A 574 2.67 -47.51 -33.47
N ALA A 575 3.98 -47.36 -33.28
CA ALA A 575 4.96 -48.39 -33.64
C ALA A 575 4.80 -49.70 -32.86
N LEU A 576 4.33 -49.65 -31.60
CA LEU A 576 3.96 -50.84 -30.84
C LEU A 576 2.71 -51.54 -31.41
N GLN A 577 1.68 -50.77 -31.79
CA GLN A 577 0.47 -51.30 -32.43
C GLN A 577 0.75 -51.92 -33.81
N GLU A 578 1.65 -51.32 -34.60
CA GLU A 578 2.12 -51.91 -35.87
C GLU A 578 2.86 -53.23 -35.61
N LYS A 579 3.75 -53.28 -34.61
CA LYS A 579 4.43 -54.52 -34.22
C LYS A 579 3.45 -55.61 -33.76
N GLU A 580 2.44 -55.27 -32.96
CA GLU A 580 1.42 -56.22 -32.50
C GLU A 580 0.55 -56.73 -33.66
N SER A 581 0.12 -55.87 -34.58
CA SER A 581 -0.65 -56.31 -35.76
C SER A 581 0.17 -57.17 -36.73
N LEU A 582 1.48 -56.90 -36.89
CA LEU A 582 2.39 -57.77 -37.63
C LEU A 582 2.59 -59.14 -36.94
N CYS A 583 2.75 -59.17 -35.61
CA CYS A 583 2.85 -60.43 -34.85
C CYS A 583 1.55 -61.25 -34.86
N ASN A 584 0.39 -60.62 -35.02
CA ASN A 584 -0.91 -61.30 -35.17
C ASN A 584 -1.22 -61.72 -36.62
N SER A 585 -0.29 -61.49 -37.56
CA SER A 585 -0.43 -61.79 -39.01
C SER A 585 0.54 -62.88 -39.49
N LEU A 586 1.15 -63.64 -38.56
CA LEU A 586 2.11 -64.72 -38.77
C LEU A 586 1.65 -66.00 -38.07
#